data_AF-A0A5E4V396-F1
#
_entry.id   AF-A0A5E4V396-F1
#
_cell.length_a   1.000
_cell.length_b   1.000
_cell.length_c   1.000
_cell.angle_alpha   90.00
_cell.angle_beta   90.00
_cell.angle_gamma   90.00
#
_symmetry.space_group_name_H-M   'P 1'
#
loop_
_entity.id
_entity.type
_entity.pdbx_description
1 polymer ?
#
loop_
_entity_poly.entity_id
_entity_poly.type
_entity_poly.pdbx_seq_one_letter_code
_entity_poly.pdbx_strand_id
1 'polypeptide(L)'
;MKHEHQGGEAPQTVQAHEMRAPDANDPSLERAGVTGSVGESTPPGLVNDLAALRVEHVDEAIRSRRSIRAFLPTPVPQQTVADMLSVASRAPSGSNIQPWQTYVLTGKSLSALTTRLLETFNDPAQRLMHDEEYAYYPREWTEPYQGRRRKVGWDLYGLLGIGREDKARMHGQHGRNFNFFDAPVGLIFTIDRHLEQGSWLDYGMFLQSFMVAARARGLDTCPQAAFAMYPRVIAEVLRLPESRMVVCGMALGYADPAAAENQLVTERAPLEDWAHFLN
;
A
#
# COMPACT_ATOMS: atom_id res chain seq x y z
N MET A 1 79.01 -24.21 -52.53
CA MET A 1 78.15 -23.01 -52.57
C MET A 1 77.53 -22.89 -51.18
N LYS A 2 77.94 -21.90 -50.35
CA LYS A 2 77.32 -20.55 -50.24
C LYS A 2 75.86 -20.67 -49.74
N HIS A 3 75.31 -20.04 -48.70
CA HIS A 3 75.56 -18.86 -47.84
C HIS A 3 74.73 -19.07 -46.53
N GLU A 4 75.18 -18.70 -45.34
CA GLU A 4 74.82 -17.48 -44.55
C GLU A 4 73.32 -17.10 -44.45
N HIS A 5 72.78 -17.00 -43.22
CA HIS A 5 72.27 -15.77 -42.53
C HIS A 5 71.51 -16.14 -41.23
N GLN A 6 71.91 -15.59 -40.06
CA GLN A 6 71.27 -14.47 -39.31
C GLN A 6 69.83 -14.79 -38.86
N GLY A 7 69.42 -14.70 -37.59
CA GLY A 7 69.63 -13.64 -36.59
C GLY A 7 68.26 -12.98 -36.31
N GLY A 8 67.79 -12.96 -35.07
CA GLY A 8 66.52 -12.30 -34.64
C GLY A 8 66.06 -12.81 -33.27
N GLU A 9 66.44 -12.15 -32.19
CA GLU A 9 65.72 -11.10 -31.44
C GLU A 9 64.81 -11.67 -30.32
N ALA A 10 65.11 -11.25 -29.09
CA ALA A 10 64.36 -11.56 -27.88
C ALA A 10 63.26 -10.51 -27.65
N PRO A 11 62.06 -10.88 -27.13
CA PRO A 11 60.99 -9.92 -26.91
C PRO A 11 61.21 -9.09 -25.63
N GLN A 12 60.97 -7.79 -25.78
CA GLN A 12 61.02 -6.76 -24.73
C GLN A 12 59.88 -6.93 -23.72
N THR A 13 60.21 -6.76 -22.43
CA THR A 13 59.29 -6.68 -21.29
C THR A 13 58.41 -5.42 -21.36
N VAL A 14 57.09 -5.61 -21.31
CA VAL A 14 56.07 -4.54 -21.20
C VAL A 14 56.03 -4.05 -19.75
N GLN A 15 56.19 -2.75 -19.54
CA GLN A 15 56.04 -2.08 -18.25
C GLN A 15 54.57 -2.06 -17.81
N ALA A 16 54.31 -2.42 -16.55
CA ALA A 16 53.00 -2.33 -15.93
C ALA A 16 52.64 -0.85 -15.66
N HIS A 17 51.50 -0.41 -16.20
CA HIS A 17 50.88 0.87 -15.82
C HIS A 17 50.28 0.73 -14.43
N GLU A 18 50.82 1.44 -13.44
CA GLU A 18 50.23 1.57 -12.10
C GLU A 18 48.87 2.28 -12.20
N MET A 19 47.80 1.60 -11.74
CA MET A 19 46.49 2.20 -11.53
C MET A 19 46.52 3.09 -10.27
N ARG A 20 46.37 4.40 -10.47
CA ARG A 20 46.22 5.38 -9.40
C ARG A 20 44.79 5.30 -8.83
N ALA A 21 44.65 5.29 -7.51
CA ALA A 21 43.35 5.36 -6.84
C ALA A 21 42.64 6.70 -7.15
N PRO A 22 41.30 6.70 -7.31
CA PRO A 22 40.56 7.91 -7.67
C PRO A 22 40.50 8.92 -6.51
N ASP A 23 40.54 10.20 -6.89
CA ASP A 23 40.56 11.37 -6.01
C ASP A 23 39.15 11.65 -5.45
N ALA A 24 39.06 11.94 -4.14
CA ALA A 24 37.80 12.02 -3.39
C ALA A 24 36.97 13.29 -3.66
N ASN A 25 37.30 14.05 -4.71
CA ASN A 25 36.69 15.34 -5.05
C ASN A 25 36.29 15.46 -6.54
N ASP A 26 36.06 14.35 -7.24
CA ASP A 26 35.55 14.37 -8.62
C ASP A 26 34.06 14.82 -8.66
N PRO A 27 33.71 15.94 -9.34
CA PRO A 27 32.33 16.41 -9.48
C PRO A 27 31.44 15.52 -10.36
N SER A 28 31.96 14.43 -10.93
CA SER A 28 31.21 13.50 -11.79
C SER A 28 30.16 12.64 -11.05
N LEU A 29 30.07 12.72 -9.72
CA LEU A 29 29.08 11.98 -8.91
C LEU A 29 27.66 12.57 -8.94
N GLU A 30 27.44 13.75 -9.51
CA GLU A 30 26.10 14.26 -9.80
C GLU A 30 25.59 13.72 -11.14
N ARG A 31 25.09 12.47 -11.13
CA ARG A 31 24.03 11.89 -12.00
C ARG A 31 24.17 10.37 -12.09
N ALA A 32 24.00 9.67 -10.98
CA ALA A 32 23.44 8.31 -11.02
C ALA A 32 21.92 8.41 -10.89
N GLY A 33 21.30 9.08 -11.86
CA GLY A 33 19.85 9.04 -12.01
C GLY A 33 19.48 7.60 -12.38
N VAL A 34 18.83 6.89 -11.46
CA VAL A 34 18.22 5.59 -11.73
C VAL A 34 17.07 5.85 -12.72
N THR A 35 17.38 5.86 -14.01
CA THR A 35 16.38 5.86 -15.08
C THR A 35 15.90 4.43 -15.28
N GLY A 36 15.16 3.91 -14.30
CA GLY A 36 14.29 2.76 -14.56
C GLY A 36 13.13 3.26 -15.42
N SER A 37 12.85 2.56 -16.53
CA SER A 37 11.59 2.77 -17.25
C SER A 37 10.42 2.40 -16.34
N VAL A 38 9.27 3.06 -16.50
CA VAL A 38 8.07 2.76 -15.72
C VAL A 38 7.67 1.30 -15.97
N GLY A 39 7.78 0.44 -14.94
CA GLY A 39 7.32 -0.95 -14.98
C GLY A 39 8.42 -2.02 -15.02
N GLU A 40 9.68 -1.67 -15.31
CA GLU A 40 10.77 -2.66 -15.34
C GLU A 40 11.42 -2.88 -13.97
N SER A 41 11.97 -4.08 -13.75
CA SER A 41 12.80 -4.37 -12.58
C SER A 41 14.13 -3.67 -12.67
N THR A 42 14.56 -3.03 -11.57
CA THR A 42 15.92 -2.48 -11.46
C THR A 42 16.94 -3.61 -11.61
N PRO A 43 17.95 -3.47 -12.50
CA PRO A 43 19.03 -4.44 -12.62
C PRO A 43 19.77 -4.63 -11.28
N PRO A 44 20.39 -5.81 -11.04
CA PRO A 44 20.95 -6.18 -9.73
C PRO A 44 22.16 -5.36 -9.20
N GLY A 45 22.58 -4.27 -9.87
CA GLY A 45 23.77 -3.49 -9.47
C GLY A 45 23.46 -2.27 -8.60
N LEU A 46 24.27 -2.02 -7.57
CA LEU A 46 24.26 -0.87 -6.61
C LEU A 46 23.25 -0.91 -5.45
N VAL A 47 22.83 -2.10 -5.00
CA VAL A 47 21.92 -2.19 -3.84
C VAL A 47 22.65 -2.04 -2.49
N ASN A 48 23.97 -2.24 -2.39
CA ASN A 48 24.58 -2.43 -1.07
C ASN A 48 25.23 -1.20 -0.40
N ASP A 49 25.50 -0.11 -1.13
CA ASP A 49 26.34 0.98 -0.59
C ASP A 49 25.60 1.97 0.33
N LEU A 50 24.27 1.87 0.45
CA LEU A 50 23.41 2.76 1.26
C LEU A 50 22.43 1.98 2.16
N ALA A 51 22.78 0.75 2.55
CA ALA A 51 21.88 -0.14 3.27
C ALA A 51 21.31 0.49 4.56
N ALA A 52 22.14 1.19 5.36
CA ALA A 52 21.70 1.80 6.61
C ALA A 52 20.60 2.86 6.42
N LEU A 53 20.79 3.77 5.45
CA LEU A 53 19.80 4.81 5.12
C LEU A 53 18.48 4.18 4.62
N ARG A 54 18.58 3.10 3.85
CA ARG A 54 17.39 2.40 3.34
C ARG A 54 16.64 1.68 4.45
N VAL A 55 17.36 1.03 5.37
CA VAL A 55 16.75 0.43 6.57
C VAL A 55 15.99 1.51 7.35
N GLU A 56 16.62 2.66 7.62
CA GLU A 56 15.98 3.76 8.34
C GLU A 56 14.66 4.20 7.67
N HIS A 57 14.69 4.54 6.38
CA HIS A 57 13.52 5.06 5.69
C HIS A 57 12.42 4.01 5.47
N VAL A 58 12.78 2.77 5.16
CA VAL A 58 11.79 1.70 4.96
C VAL A 58 11.14 1.33 6.28
N ASP A 59 11.92 1.17 7.36
CA ASP A 59 11.39 0.87 8.68
C ASP A 59 10.51 2.00 9.21
N GLU A 60 10.95 3.27 9.05
CA GLU A 60 10.15 4.43 9.44
C GLU A 60 8.80 4.43 8.71
N ALA A 61 8.79 4.27 7.38
CA ALA A 61 7.56 4.29 6.61
C ALA A 61 6.61 3.14 7.01
N ILE A 62 7.13 1.94 7.30
CA ILE A 62 6.33 0.80 7.76
C ILE A 62 5.78 1.05 9.17
N ARG A 63 6.60 1.55 10.09
CA ARG A 63 6.24 1.74 11.50
C ARG A 63 5.34 2.95 11.72
N SER A 64 5.53 4.03 10.96
CA SER A 64 4.73 5.26 11.08
C SER A 64 3.38 5.17 10.36
N ARG A 65 3.24 4.25 9.40
CA ARG A 65 1.95 3.96 8.76
C ARG A 65 0.91 3.53 9.79
N ARG A 66 -0.19 4.29 9.87
CA ARG A 66 -1.36 4.01 10.71
C ARG A 66 -2.64 4.06 9.88
N SER A 67 -3.75 3.56 10.42
CA SER A 67 -5.07 3.69 9.80
C SER A 67 -5.68 5.02 10.22
N ILE A 68 -5.57 6.03 9.36
CA ILE A 68 -6.03 7.40 9.63
C ILE A 68 -7.52 7.53 9.30
N ARG A 69 -8.30 8.13 10.21
CA ARG A 69 -9.77 8.15 10.16
C ARG A 69 -10.37 9.56 10.21
N ALA A 70 -9.54 10.55 9.97
CA ALA A 70 -9.94 11.92 9.67
C ALA A 70 -8.82 12.56 8.84
N PHE A 71 -9.21 13.23 7.76
CA PHE A 71 -8.28 13.81 6.79
C PHE A 71 -8.56 15.30 6.60
N LEU A 72 -7.51 16.05 6.28
CA LEU A 72 -7.63 17.43 5.84
C LEU A 72 -8.23 17.48 4.42
N PRO A 73 -8.98 18.54 4.06
CA PRO A 73 -9.54 18.71 2.72
C PRO A 73 -8.47 19.03 1.65
N THR A 74 -7.20 19.11 2.03
CA THR A 74 -6.07 19.41 1.15
C THR A 74 -6.01 18.41 0.00
N PRO A 75 -6.11 18.85 -1.26
CA PRO A 75 -6.13 17.95 -2.40
C PRO A 75 -4.79 17.22 -2.56
N VAL A 76 -4.84 15.99 -3.05
CA VAL A 76 -3.66 15.22 -3.45
C VAL A 76 -3.50 15.31 -4.97
N PRO A 77 -2.34 15.72 -5.51
CA PRO A 77 -2.13 15.77 -6.95
C PRO A 77 -2.30 14.39 -7.59
N GLN A 78 -2.98 14.34 -8.74
CA GLN A 78 -3.20 13.08 -9.48
C GLN A 78 -1.88 12.37 -9.80
N GLN A 79 -0.84 13.12 -10.17
CA GLN A 79 0.48 12.55 -10.45
C GLN A 79 1.06 11.84 -9.24
N THR A 80 0.93 12.41 -8.04
CA THR A 80 1.38 11.77 -6.80
C THR A 80 0.68 10.43 -6.58
N VAL A 81 -0.62 10.34 -6.86
CA VAL A 81 -1.37 9.07 -6.77
C VAL A 81 -0.88 8.06 -7.81
N ALA A 82 -0.66 8.50 -9.05
CA ALA A 82 -0.13 7.66 -10.12
C ALA A 82 1.27 7.11 -9.78
N ASP A 83 2.15 7.95 -9.23
CA ASP A 83 3.50 7.54 -8.82
C ASP A 83 3.45 6.50 -7.69
N MET A 84 2.52 6.64 -6.73
CA MET A 84 2.32 5.65 -5.67
C MET A 84 1.84 4.31 -6.23
N LEU A 85 0.87 4.33 -7.16
CA LEU A 85 0.39 3.11 -7.82
C LEU A 85 1.48 2.45 -8.66
N SER A 86 2.31 3.24 -9.35
CA SER A 86 3.45 2.75 -10.12
C SER A 86 4.53 2.12 -9.24
N VAL A 87 4.80 2.68 -8.07
CA VAL A 87 5.68 2.02 -7.09
C VAL A 87 5.04 0.75 -6.54
N ALA A 88 3.76 0.80 -6.18
CA ALA A 88 3.05 -0.33 -5.61
C ALA A 88 2.92 -1.52 -6.58
N SER A 89 2.87 -1.28 -7.89
CA SER A 89 2.80 -2.34 -8.91
C SER A 89 4.07 -3.19 -8.99
N ARG A 90 5.14 -2.79 -8.28
CA ARG A 90 6.35 -3.62 -8.08
C ARG A 90 6.15 -4.72 -7.03
N ALA A 91 5.01 -4.77 -6.36
CA ALA A 91 4.65 -5.89 -5.49
C ALA A 91 4.75 -7.22 -6.28
N PRO A 92 5.25 -8.30 -5.66
CA PRO A 92 5.25 -9.60 -6.31
C PRO A 92 3.82 -10.14 -6.47
N SER A 93 3.65 -11.05 -7.42
CA SER A 93 2.43 -11.84 -7.57
C SER A 93 2.76 -13.24 -8.08
N GLY A 94 1.94 -14.24 -7.75
CA GLY A 94 2.11 -15.59 -8.26
C GLY A 94 2.24 -15.60 -9.79
N SER A 95 3.34 -16.15 -10.32
CA SER A 95 3.64 -16.12 -11.77
C SER A 95 3.60 -14.73 -12.42
N ASN A 96 3.76 -13.66 -11.63
CA ASN A 96 3.71 -12.26 -12.07
C ASN A 96 2.37 -11.84 -12.74
N ILE A 97 1.24 -12.45 -12.36
CA ILE A 97 -0.06 -12.19 -13.00
C ILE A 97 -0.63 -10.79 -12.71
N GLN A 98 -0.14 -10.10 -11.67
CA GLN A 98 -0.47 -8.71 -11.34
C GLN A 98 -1.99 -8.44 -11.31
N PRO A 99 -2.74 -9.09 -10.40
CA PRO A 99 -4.20 -9.20 -10.50
C PRO A 99 -4.97 -7.90 -10.18
N TRP A 100 -4.26 -6.86 -9.74
CA TRP A 100 -4.86 -5.64 -9.20
C TRP A 100 -5.49 -4.74 -10.26
N GLN A 101 -6.68 -4.23 -9.93
CA GLN A 101 -7.34 -3.13 -10.63
C GLN A 101 -7.78 -2.08 -9.63
N THR A 102 -7.49 -0.82 -9.92
CA THR A 102 -7.71 0.28 -8.98
C THR A 102 -8.51 1.40 -9.63
N TYR A 103 -9.61 1.78 -8.98
CA TYR A 103 -10.45 2.91 -9.36
C TYR A 103 -10.16 4.06 -8.40
N VAL A 104 -9.55 5.12 -8.92
CA VAL A 104 -9.18 6.33 -8.14
C VAL A 104 -10.29 7.37 -8.29
N LEU A 105 -10.83 7.83 -7.17
CA LEU A 105 -12.00 8.69 -7.09
C LEU A 105 -11.63 10.02 -6.45
N THR A 106 -12.00 11.12 -7.10
CA THR A 106 -11.83 12.49 -6.60
C THR A 106 -13.03 13.34 -7.04
N GLY A 107 -13.26 14.47 -6.38
CA GLY A 107 -14.30 15.44 -6.77
C GLY A 107 -15.67 14.79 -7.02
N LYS A 108 -16.18 14.90 -8.25
CA LYS A 108 -17.52 14.41 -8.61
C LYS A 108 -17.67 12.89 -8.49
N SER A 109 -16.68 12.10 -8.89
CA SER A 109 -16.80 10.63 -8.84
C SER A 109 -16.77 10.12 -7.40
N LEU A 110 -15.95 10.74 -6.55
CA LEU A 110 -15.94 10.48 -5.12
C LEU A 110 -17.29 10.83 -4.50
N SER A 111 -17.78 12.06 -4.72
CA SER A 111 -19.06 12.52 -4.15
C SER A 111 -20.24 11.67 -4.61
N ALA A 112 -20.27 11.23 -5.86
CA ALA A 112 -21.32 10.35 -6.37
C ALA A 112 -21.34 9.00 -5.64
N LEU A 113 -20.16 8.38 -5.44
CA LEU A 113 -20.06 7.11 -4.75
C LEU A 113 -20.39 7.24 -3.26
N THR A 114 -19.86 8.25 -2.57
CA THR A 114 -20.09 8.43 -1.13
C THR A 114 -21.55 8.74 -0.83
N THR A 115 -22.19 9.59 -1.64
CA THR A 115 -23.63 9.88 -1.53
C THR A 115 -24.45 8.59 -1.60
N ARG A 116 -24.24 7.80 -2.66
CA ARG A 116 -25.03 6.57 -2.87
C ARG A 116 -24.80 5.55 -1.76
N LEU A 117 -23.55 5.36 -1.32
CA LEU A 117 -23.24 4.43 -0.23
C LEU A 117 -23.84 4.88 1.10
N LEU A 118 -23.81 6.16 1.42
CA LEU A 118 -24.40 6.70 2.65
C LEU A 118 -25.93 6.62 2.64
N GLU A 119 -26.58 6.88 1.50
CA GLU A 119 -28.02 6.67 1.34
C GLU A 119 -28.39 5.21 1.61
N THR A 120 -27.69 4.27 0.96
CA THR A 120 -27.89 2.83 1.17
C THR A 120 -27.61 2.40 2.61
N PHE A 121 -26.53 2.91 3.22
CA PHE A 121 -26.17 2.56 4.61
C PHE A 121 -27.17 3.10 5.64
N ASN A 122 -27.70 4.30 5.41
CA ASN A 122 -28.63 4.93 6.34
C ASN A 122 -30.08 4.46 6.17
N ASP A 123 -30.40 3.74 5.10
CA ASP A 123 -31.68 3.06 4.91
C ASP A 123 -31.59 1.58 5.36
N PRO A 124 -32.25 1.18 6.47
CA PRO A 124 -32.24 -0.20 6.93
C PRO A 124 -32.79 -1.21 5.93
N ALA A 125 -33.78 -0.85 5.11
CA ALA A 125 -34.36 -1.74 4.12
C ALA A 125 -33.37 -1.99 2.98
N GLN A 126 -32.67 -0.94 2.54
CA GLN A 126 -31.61 -1.08 1.53
C GLN A 126 -30.44 -1.91 2.06
N ARG A 127 -29.98 -1.68 3.30
CA ARG A 127 -28.89 -2.47 3.90
C ARG A 127 -29.14 -3.97 3.86
N LEU A 128 -30.38 -4.42 4.09
CA LEU A 128 -30.74 -5.85 4.09
C LEU A 128 -30.68 -6.48 2.69
N MET A 129 -30.62 -5.68 1.61
CA MET A 129 -30.51 -6.17 0.23
C MET A 129 -29.06 -6.38 -0.23
N HIS A 130 -28.09 -6.07 0.62
CA HIS A 130 -26.67 -6.15 0.31
C HIS A 130 -25.95 -7.09 1.26
N ASP A 131 -24.99 -7.85 0.71
CA ASP A 131 -24.12 -8.74 1.45
C ASP A 131 -22.73 -8.73 0.80
N GLU A 132 -21.74 -9.19 1.55
CA GLU A 132 -20.39 -9.40 1.06
C GLU A 132 -20.35 -10.55 0.03
N GLU A 133 -19.49 -10.43 -0.98
CA GLU A 133 -19.31 -11.51 -1.97
C GLU A 133 -18.37 -12.61 -1.50
N TYR A 134 -17.65 -12.34 -0.41
CA TYR A 134 -16.66 -13.23 0.18
C TYR A 134 -16.59 -12.97 1.69
N ALA A 135 -16.28 -13.99 2.48
CA ALA A 135 -16.16 -13.84 3.92
C ALA A 135 -14.80 -13.21 4.27
N TYR A 136 -14.77 -11.89 4.53
CA TYR A 136 -13.53 -11.22 4.98
C TYR A 136 -13.17 -11.62 6.42
N TYR A 137 -14.18 -11.70 7.28
CA TYR A 137 -14.03 -12.09 8.68
C TYR A 137 -14.58 -13.50 8.93
N PRO A 138 -14.05 -14.20 9.96
CA PRO A 138 -14.60 -15.50 10.33
C PRO A 138 -16.04 -15.34 10.83
N ARG A 139 -16.86 -16.37 10.55
CA ARG A 139 -18.25 -16.46 11.02
C ARG A 139 -18.32 -16.66 12.54
N GLU A 140 -17.34 -17.37 13.08
CA GLU A 140 -17.18 -17.59 14.52
C GLU A 140 -15.85 -17.00 15.00
N TRP A 141 -15.89 -16.28 16.13
CA TRP A 141 -14.72 -15.60 16.69
C TRP A 141 -14.20 -16.35 17.91
N THR A 142 -12.91 -16.67 17.89
CA THR A 142 -12.18 -17.30 19.00
C THR A 142 -11.03 -16.41 19.48
N GLU A 143 -10.49 -16.69 20.68
CA GLU A 143 -9.26 -16.06 21.14
C GLU A 143 -8.03 -16.63 20.38
N PRO A 144 -6.97 -15.83 20.16
CA PRO A 144 -6.76 -14.45 20.63
C PRO A 144 -7.38 -13.36 19.73
N TYR A 145 -8.06 -13.74 18.64
CA TYR A 145 -8.52 -12.81 17.60
C TYR A 145 -9.70 -11.94 18.08
N GLN A 146 -10.62 -12.52 18.85
CA GLN A 146 -11.75 -11.79 19.41
C GLN A 146 -11.28 -10.68 20.36
N GLY A 147 -10.32 -10.96 21.25
CA GLY A 147 -9.70 -9.98 22.14
C GLY A 147 -9.04 -8.83 21.37
N ARG A 148 -8.20 -9.16 20.38
CA ARG A 148 -7.52 -8.17 19.50
C ARG A 148 -8.51 -7.23 18.80
N ARG A 149 -9.59 -7.79 18.24
CA ARG A 149 -10.65 -7.02 17.57
C ARG A 149 -11.41 -6.10 18.54
N ARG A 150 -11.79 -6.62 19.72
CA ARG A 150 -12.50 -5.83 20.74
C ARG A 150 -11.65 -4.66 21.22
N LYS A 151 -10.36 -4.90 21.49
CA LYS A 151 -9.45 -3.88 21.99
C LYS A 151 -9.34 -2.68 21.07
N VAL A 152 -9.01 -2.88 19.78
CA VAL A 152 -8.91 -1.75 18.84
C VAL A 152 -10.23 -0.99 18.67
N GLY A 153 -11.37 -1.69 18.73
CA GLY A 153 -12.69 -1.07 18.69
C GLY A 153 -12.97 -0.20 19.91
N TRP A 154 -12.68 -0.70 21.11
CA TRP A 154 -12.89 0.04 22.36
C TRP A 154 -11.93 1.21 22.54
N ASP A 155 -10.66 1.04 22.16
CA ASP A 155 -9.68 2.13 22.23
C ASP A 155 -10.11 3.29 21.29
N LEU A 156 -10.56 2.98 20.07
CA LEU A 156 -11.10 3.98 19.14
C LEU A 156 -12.35 4.68 19.69
N TYR A 157 -13.31 3.92 20.21
CA TYR A 157 -14.53 4.50 20.80
C TYR A 157 -14.23 5.31 22.06
N GLY A 158 -13.24 4.91 22.86
CA GLY A 158 -12.76 5.66 24.01
C GLY A 158 -12.26 7.05 23.61
N LEU A 159 -11.43 7.14 22.57
CA LEU A 159 -10.93 8.42 22.03
C LEU A 159 -12.07 9.34 21.54
N LEU A 160 -13.11 8.75 20.97
CA LEU A 160 -14.27 9.47 20.47
C LEU A 160 -15.33 9.76 21.55
N GLY A 161 -15.14 9.27 22.78
CA GLY A 161 -16.15 9.35 23.84
C GLY A 161 -17.47 8.66 23.48
N ILE A 162 -17.41 7.55 22.71
CA ILE A 162 -18.59 6.75 22.31
C ILE A 162 -18.76 5.61 23.31
N GLY A 163 -19.88 5.62 24.05
CA GLY A 163 -20.25 4.56 24.98
C GLY A 163 -20.85 3.32 24.30
N ARG A 164 -20.91 2.19 25.02
CA ARG A 164 -21.46 0.92 24.50
C ARG A 164 -22.92 0.99 24.08
N GLU A 165 -23.69 1.84 24.74
CA GLU A 165 -25.11 2.03 24.51
C GLU A 165 -25.42 3.13 23.48
N ASP A 166 -24.40 3.85 23.00
CA ASP A 166 -24.55 4.97 22.08
C ASP A 166 -24.66 4.49 20.62
N LYS A 167 -25.73 3.72 20.34
CA LYS A 167 -25.93 3.07 19.03
C LYS A 167 -25.96 4.07 17.88
N ALA A 168 -26.50 5.27 18.11
CA ALA A 168 -26.56 6.31 17.10
C ALA A 168 -25.15 6.80 16.72
N ARG A 169 -24.29 7.12 17.70
CA ARG A 169 -22.91 7.55 17.39
C ARG A 169 -22.05 6.40 16.90
N MET A 170 -22.28 5.17 17.35
CA MET A 170 -21.64 3.98 16.77
C MET A 170 -21.99 3.81 15.29
N HIS A 171 -23.27 3.94 14.92
CA HIS A 171 -23.74 3.90 13.53
C HIS A 171 -23.12 5.02 12.70
N GLY A 172 -23.15 6.26 13.22
CA GLY A 172 -22.52 7.41 12.56
C GLY A 172 -21.01 7.21 12.34
N GLN A 173 -20.28 6.73 13.35
CA GLN A 173 -18.86 6.46 13.25
C GLN A 173 -18.55 5.33 12.25
N HIS A 174 -19.38 4.29 12.18
CA HIS A 174 -19.25 3.26 11.16
C HIS A 174 -19.52 3.83 9.76
N GLY A 175 -20.55 4.67 9.63
CA GLY A 175 -20.93 5.36 8.39
C GLY A 175 -19.82 6.20 7.79
N ARG A 176 -18.90 6.75 8.60
CA ARG A 176 -17.73 7.51 8.12
C ARG A 176 -16.83 6.71 7.18
N ASN A 177 -16.87 5.37 7.24
CA ASN A 177 -16.18 4.56 6.23
C ASN A 177 -16.64 4.90 4.80
N PHE A 178 -17.95 5.11 4.61
CA PHE A 178 -18.57 5.33 3.30
C PHE A 178 -18.41 6.76 2.78
N ASN A 179 -17.86 7.67 3.59
CA ASN A 179 -17.33 8.95 3.12
C ASN A 179 -15.78 8.97 3.07
N PHE A 180 -15.13 7.80 3.07
CA PHE A 180 -13.67 7.67 3.13
C PHE A 180 -13.04 8.48 4.27
N PHE A 181 -13.72 8.61 5.41
CA PHE A 181 -13.28 9.43 6.53
C PHE A 181 -12.93 10.88 6.14
N ASP A 182 -13.66 11.42 5.16
CA ASP A 182 -13.50 12.79 4.66
C ASP A 182 -12.22 13.01 3.83
N ALA A 183 -11.55 11.92 3.42
CA ALA A 183 -10.39 11.98 2.55
C ALA A 183 -10.70 12.58 1.17
N PRO A 184 -9.78 13.37 0.59
CA PRO A 184 -9.94 13.96 -0.74
C PRO A 184 -9.82 12.93 -1.87
N VAL A 185 -9.27 11.75 -1.59
CA VAL A 185 -9.13 10.64 -2.54
C VAL A 185 -9.70 9.36 -1.94
N GLY A 186 -10.61 8.72 -2.67
CA GLY A 186 -11.06 7.36 -2.40
C GLY A 186 -10.51 6.39 -3.44
N LEU A 187 -10.02 5.23 -3.01
CA LEU A 187 -9.62 4.15 -3.90
C LEU A 187 -10.57 2.97 -3.71
N ILE A 188 -11.04 2.38 -4.80
CA ILE A 188 -11.74 1.09 -4.82
C ILE A 188 -10.87 0.09 -5.56
N PHE A 189 -10.61 -1.04 -4.92
CA PHE A 189 -9.79 -2.11 -5.44
C PHE A 189 -10.67 -3.27 -5.88
N THR A 190 -10.44 -3.77 -7.09
CA THR A 190 -11.19 -4.90 -7.64
C THR A 190 -10.26 -5.96 -8.17
N ILE A 191 -10.75 -7.19 -8.17
CA ILE A 191 -10.06 -8.37 -8.69
C ILE A 191 -10.97 -9.06 -9.71
N ASP A 192 -10.40 -9.83 -10.62
CA ASP A 192 -11.20 -10.73 -11.46
C ASP A 192 -11.80 -11.85 -10.59
N ARG A 193 -13.10 -12.11 -10.75
CA ARG A 193 -13.86 -13.11 -9.99
C ARG A 193 -13.36 -14.54 -10.19
N HIS A 194 -12.72 -14.82 -11.32
CA HIS A 194 -12.18 -16.14 -11.61
C HIS A 194 -10.89 -16.44 -10.84
N LEU A 195 -10.26 -15.42 -10.25
CA LEU A 195 -9.06 -15.61 -9.46
C LEU A 195 -9.37 -16.16 -8.07
N GLU A 196 -8.50 -17.06 -7.62
CA GLU A 196 -8.67 -17.82 -6.40
C GLU A 196 -7.85 -17.21 -5.23
N GLN A 197 -7.89 -17.88 -4.08
CA GLN A 197 -7.27 -17.44 -2.81
C GLN A 197 -5.81 -16.98 -2.94
N GLY A 198 -5.02 -17.58 -3.83
CA GLY A 198 -3.63 -17.17 -4.06
C GLY A 198 -3.50 -15.69 -4.44
N SER A 199 -4.40 -15.17 -5.27
CA SER A 199 -4.38 -13.77 -5.71
C SER A 199 -4.78 -12.78 -4.62
N TRP A 200 -5.36 -13.25 -3.51
CA TRP A 200 -5.61 -12.40 -2.34
C TRP A 200 -4.32 -12.08 -1.58
N LEU A 201 -3.35 -13.02 -1.58
CA LEU A 201 -2.01 -12.79 -1.05
C LEU A 201 -1.30 -11.73 -1.89
N ASP A 202 -1.33 -11.88 -3.23
CA ASP A 202 -0.78 -10.93 -4.18
C ASP A 202 -1.38 -9.52 -3.96
N TYR A 203 -2.70 -9.45 -3.78
CA TYR A 203 -3.40 -8.18 -3.53
C TYR A 203 -2.99 -7.55 -2.20
N GLY A 204 -2.84 -8.34 -1.14
CA GLY A 204 -2.37 -7.87 0.16
C GLY A 204 -0.97 -7.22 0.06
N MET A 205 -0.07 -7.83 -0.71
CA MET A 205 1.27 -7.29 -0.97
C MET A 205 1.21 -5.94 -1.70
N PHE A 206 0.36 -5.84 -2.72
CA PHE A 206 0.13 -4.59 -3.46
C PHE A 206 -0.44 -3.47 -2.58
N LEU A 207 -1.49 -3.76 -1.79
CA LEU A 207 -2.11 -2.78 -0.89
C LEU A 207 -1.12 -2.26 0.15
N GLN A 208 -0.33 -3.15 0.75
CA GLN A 208 0.70 -2.75 1.71
C GLN A 208 1.77 -1.89 1.05
N SER A 209 2.22 -2.24 -0.17
CA SER A 209 3.20 -1.46 -0.92
C SER A 209 2.69 -0.04 -1.21
N PHE A 210 1.41 0.09 -1.59
CA PHE A 210 0.76 1.39 -1.79
C PHE A 210 0.72 2.23 -0.52
N MET A 211 0.33 1.63 0.62
CA MET A 211 0.26 2.36 1.89
C MET A 211 1.65 2.83 2.37
N VAL A 212 2.70 2.04 2.17
CA VAL A 212 4.09 2.43 2.50
C VAL A 212 4.59 3.51 1.54
N ALA A 213 4.28 3.41 0.24
CA ALA A 213 4.61 4.44 -0.74
C ALA A 213 3.92 5.78 -0.46
N ALA A 214 2.70 5.75 0.10
CA ALA A 214 2.02 6.94 0.60
C ALA A 214 2.74 7.56 1.78
N ARG A 215 3.20 6.74 2.74
CA ARG A 215 3.94 7.23 3.90
C ARG A 215 5.22 7.98 3.53
N ALA A 216 5.98 7.42 2.59
CA ALA A 216 7.20 8.05 2.07
C ALA A 216 6.95 9.43 1.40
N ARG A 217 5.70 9.74 1.04
CA ARG A 217 5.29 11.01 0.42
C ARG A 217 4.55 11.94 1.39
N GLY A 218 4.56 11.65 2.69
CA GLY A 218 3.87 12.45 3.69
C GLY A 218 2.34 12.30 3.67
N LEU A 219 1.82 11.29 2.97
CA LEU A 219 0.39 10.97 2.91
C LEU A 219 0.03 9.82 3.83
N ASP A 220 -1.24 9.74 4.18
CA ASP A 220 -1.80 8.73 5.06
C ASP A 220 -2.94 7.98 4.38
N THR A 221 -3.22 6.79 4.89
CA THR A 221 -4.23 5.90 4.32
C THR A 221 -5.06 5.22 5.40
N CYS A 222 -6.23 4.71 5.01
CA CYS A 222 -6.94 3.72 5.79
C CYS A 222 -7.50 2.63 4.87
N PRO A 223 -7.02 1.38 4.95
CA PRO A 223 -7.64 0.26 4.25
C PRO A 223 -9.00 -0.06 4.87
N GLN A 224 -10.00 -0.32 4.04
CA GLN A 224 -11.40 -0.40 4.47
C GLN A 224 -12.12 -1.59 3.81
N ALA A 225 -12.28 -2.67 4.57
CA ALA A 225 -13.14 -3.79 4.18
C ALA A 225 -14.64 -3.42 4.16
N ALA A 226 -15.04 -2.30 4.78
CA ALA A 226 -16.44 -1.86 4.85
C ALA A 226 -17.11 -1.75 3.47
N PHE A 227 -16.37 -1.36 2.44
CA PHE A 227 -16.88 -1.26 1.06
C PHE A 227 -17.28 -2.62 0.47
N ALA A 228 -16.70 -3.73 0.94
CA ALA A 228 -17.03 -5.06 0.47
C ALA A 228 -18.48 -5.47 0.82
N MET A 229 -19.15 -4.76 1.73
CA MET A 229 -20.56 -4.97 2.06
C MET A 229 -21.53 -4.40 1.00
N TYR A 230 -21.07 -3.53 0.10
CA TYR A 230 -21.92 -2.85 -0.89
C TYR A 230 -21.42 -3.03 -2.33
N PRO A 231 -21.08 -4.26 -2.76
CA PRO A 231 -20.43 -4.50 -4.05
C PRO A 231 -21.33 -4.10 -5.22
N ARG A 232 -22.65 -4.35 -5.10
CA ARG A 232 -23.65 -3.98 -6.13
C ARG A 232 -23.76 -2.47 -6.34
N VAL A 233 -23.79 -1.70 -5.25
CA VAL A 233 -23.83 -0.23 -5.31
C VAL A 233 -22.56 0.30 -5.98
N ILE A 234 -21.40 -0.22 -5.58
CA ILE A 234 -20.12 0.18 -6.16
C ILE A 234 -20.07 -0.20 -7.65
N ALA A 235 -20.52 -1.40 -8.01
CA ALA A 235 -20.56 -1.87 -9.39
C ALA A 235 -21.43 -0.99 -10.28
N GLU A 236 -22.60 -0.57 -9.79
CA GLU A 236 -23.50 0.33 -10.51
C GLU A 236 -22.86 1.71 -10.73
N VAL A 237 -22.37 2.35 -9.66
CA VAL A 237 -21.82 3.71 -9.72
C VAL A 237 -20.54 3.76 -10.57
N LEU A 238 -19.66 2.78 -10.43
CA LEU A 238 -18.38 2.72 -11.15
C LEU A 238 -18.47 1.99 -12.49
N ARG A 239 -19.65 1.46 -12.83
CA ARG A 239 -19.90 0.66 -14.04
C ARG A 239 -18.90 -0.49 -14.17
N LEU A 240 -18.70 -1.23 -13.08
CA LEU A 240 -17.81 -2.38 -13.07
C LEU A 240 -18.39 -3.49 -13.96
N PRO A 241 -17.57 -4.16 -14.78
CA PRO A 241 -18.05 -5.33 -15.53
C PRO A 241 -18.34 -6.48 -14.56
N GLU A 242 -19.24 -7.39 -14.96
CA GLU A 242 -19.66 -8.52 -14.13
C GLU A 242 -18.50 -9.41 -13.69
N SER A 243 -17.41 -9.49 -14.46
CA SER A 243 -16.22 -10.25 -14.10
C SER A 243 -15.44 -9.69 -12.91
N ARG A 244 -15.77 -8.47 -12.42
CA ARG A 244 -15.04 -7.82 -11.33
C ARG A 244 -15.75 -7.96 -10.00
N MET A 245 -14.98 -8.29 -8.97
CA MET A 245 -15.39 -8.30 -7.57
C MET A 245 -14.68 -7.18 -6.82
N VAL A 246 -15.41 -6.50 -5.94
CA VAL A 246 -14.83 -5.50 -5.04
C VAL A 246 -14.06 -6.23 -3.95
N VAL A 247 -12.74 -5.97 -3.86
CA VAL A 247 -11.90 -6.47 -2.78
C VAL A 247 -12.10 -5.58 -1.56
N CYS A 248 -11.69 -4.31 -1.63
CA CYS A 248 -11.86 -3.36 -0.53
C CYS A 248 -11.81 -1.92 -1.06
N GLY A 249 -11.99 -0.95 -0.17
CA GLY A 249 -11.66 0.45 -0.45
C GLY A 249 -10.48 0.94 0.39
N MET A 250 -10.04 2.15 0.11
CA MET A 250 -9.04 2.85 0.92
C MET A 250 -9.20 4.36 0.82
N ALA A 251 -9.18 5.03 1.96
CA ALA A 251 -9.06 6.48 2.07
C ALA A 251 -7.59 6.90 1.89
N LEU A 252 -7.35 8.03 1.21
CA LEU A 252 -6.02 8.61 1.01
C LEU A 252 -6.06 10.14 1.13
N GLY A 253 -5.15 10.70 1.92
CA GLY A 253 -5.01 12.15 2.07
C GLY A 253 -3.95 12.52 3.09
N TYR A 254 -4.01 13.77 3.55
CA TYR A 254 -3.20 14.23 4.69
C TYR A 254 -3.99 14.02 5.98
N ALA A 255 -3.41 13.36 6.98
CA ALA A 255 -4.06 13.18 8.27
C ALA A 255 -4.39 14.54 8.91
N ASP A 256 -5.57 14.65 9.52
CA ASP A 256 -5.88 15.75 10.41
C ASP A 256 -5.21 15.51 11.78
N PRO A 257 -4.20 16.31 12.18
CA PRO A 257 -3.52 16.13 13.45
C PRO A 257 -4.38 16.48 14.67
N ALA A 258 -5.45 17.26 14.49
CA ALA A 258 -6.34 17.68 15.57
C ALA A 258 -7.43 16.62 15.90
N ALA A 259 -7.65 15.66 15.01
CA ALA A 259 -8.68 14.64 15.19
C ALA A 259 -8.29 13.61 16.25
N ALA A 260 -9.18 13.39 17.23
CA ALA A 260 -8.95 12.50 18.37
C ALA A 260 -8.73 11.03 17.93
N GLU A 261 -9.49 10.56 16.94
CA GLU A 261 -9.39 9.21 16.38
C GLU A 261 -8.04 8.92 15.71
N ASN A 262 -7.29 9.94 15.28
CA ASN A 262 -5.96 9.79 14.70
C ASN A 262 -4.86 9.62 15.78
N GLN A 263 -5.21 9.81 17.06
CA GLN A 263 -4.33 9.53 18.20
C GLN A 263 -4.36 8.04 18.61
N LEU A 264 -5.15 7.21 17.91
CA LEU A 264 -5.21 5.77 18.17
C LEU A 264 -3.85 5.11 17.95
N VAL A 265 -3.26 4.62 19.05
CA VAL A 265 -2.12 3.71 19.03
C VAL A 265 -2.66 2.28 19.08
N THR A 266 -2.13 1.42 18.21
CA THR A 266 -2.57 0.01 18.15
C THR A 266 -1.41 -0.91 18.53
N GLU A 267 -1.72 -1.93 19.32
CA GLU A 267 -0.75 -2.94 19.71
C GLU A 267 -0.48 -3.94 18.57
N ARG A 268 0.65 -4.63 18.67
CA ARG A 268 0.98 -5.82 17.88
C ARG A 268 1.34 -6.95 18.84
N ALA A 269 1.03 -8.18 18.46
CA ALA A 269 1.41 -9.34 19.25
C ALA A 269 2.94 -9.43 19.36
N PRO A 270 3.49 -9.78 20.54
CA PRO A 270 4.91 -10.09 20.70
C PRO A 270 5.41 -11.09 19.64
N LEU A 271 6.67 -10.99 19.24
CA LEU A 271 7.24 -11.79 18.15
C LEU A 271 7.18 -13.29 18.47
N GLU A 272 7.46 -13.63 19.72
CA GLU A 272 7.46 -14.98 20.27
C GLU A 272 6.10 -15.68 20.23
N ASP A 273 4.99 -14.94 20.10
CA ASP A 273 3.65 -15.52 20.00
C ASP A 273 3.38 -16.17 18.63
N TRP A 274 4.13 -15.80 17.58
CA TRP A 274 3.80 -16.16 16.19
C TRP A 274 5.00 -16.51 15.31
N ALA A 275 6.23 -16.21 15.73
CA ALA A 275 7.44 -16.59 15.02
C ALA A 275 8.20 -17.69 15.76
N HIS A 276 8.50 -18.78 15.06
CA HIS A 276 9.24 -19.93 15.58
C HIS A 276 10.58 -20.05 14.86
N PHE A 277 11.67 -19.71 15.56
CA PHE A 277 13.02 -19.87 15.04
C PHE A 277 13.49 -21.31 15.30
N LEU A 278 13.61 -22.09 14.23
CA LEU A 278 14.07 -23.47 14.25
C LEU A 278 15.49 -23.53 13.69
N ASN A 279 16.37 -24.30 14.35
CA ASN A 279 17.73 -24.57 13.90
C ASN A 279 17.84 -25.94 13.24
#